data_AF-A0A6G3YYJ9-F1
#
_entry.id   AF-A0A6G3YYJ9-F1
#
_cell.length_a   1.000
_cell.length_b   1.000
_cell.length_c   1.000
_cell.angle_alpha   90.00
_cell.angle_beta   90.00
_cell.angle_gamma   90.00
#
_symmetry.space_group_name_H-M   'P 1'
#
loop_
_entity.id
_entity.type
_entity.pdbx_description
1 polymer ?
#
loop_
_entity_poly.entity_id
_entity_poly.type
_entity_poly.pdbx_seq_one_letter_code
_entity_poly.pdbx_strand_id
1 'polypeptide(L)'
;MSRKGRSAKTREEILDSAWDLLTVQGADVSISDIAQAVGISRQAVYLHFGTRGGLLMALVKRADERFTIREDFFAALDLPLPAERLDACLQVWLAFVPKILPVAKDLIRLRATDPDAAAAWEDRMSDLRSWLQQLVESLQVEEALASSWTIEAATDYLWVASSVQVWDLLVVERNWQPERAEIVVRQAIAKILLK
;
A
#
# COMPACT_ATOMS: atom_id res chain seq x y z
N MET A 1 25.72 -22.06 -12.49
CA MET A 1 24.75 -20.94 -12.46
C MET A 1 25.16 -19.89 -13.48
N SER A 2 24.25 -19.47 -14.36
CA SER A 2 24.53 -18.39 -15.33
C SER A 2 24.69 -17.04 -14.63
N ARG A 3 25.40 -16.10 -15.27
CA ARG A 3 25.57 -14.72 -14.77
C ARG A 3 24.21 -14.04 -14.51
N LYS A 4 23.20 -14.34 -15.35
CA LYS A 4 21.81 -13.88 -15.21
C LYS A 4 21.13 -14.47 -13.96
N GLY A 5 21.32 -15.77 -13.70
CA GLY A 5 20.77 -16.43 -12.51
C GLY A 5 21.40 -15.94 -11.20
N ARG A 6 22.69 -15.59 -11.21
CA ARG A 6 23.35 -14.98 -10.03
C ARG A 6 22.83 -13.56 -9.76
N SER A 7 22.66 -12.74 -10.82
CA SER A 7 22.13 -11.38 -10.70
C SER A 7 20.68 -11.36 -10.17
N ALA A 8 19.83 -12.27 -10.65
CA ALA A 8 18.47 -12.40 -10.15
C ALA A 8 18.44 -12.78 -8.66
N LYS A 9 19.27 -13.75 -8.24
CA LYS A 9 19.36 -14.16 -6.83
C LYS A 9 19.77 -12.99 -5.93
N THR A 10 20.82 -12.24 -6.31
CA THR A 10 21.27 -11.08 -5.54
C THR A 10 20.21 -9.99 -5.46
N ARG A 11 19.46 -9.76 -6.55
CA ARG A 11 18.33 -8.81 -6.53
C ARG A 11 17.29 -9.19 -5.47
N GLU A 12 16.94 -10.48 -5.37
CA GLU A 12 15.99 -10.95 -4.37
C GLU A 12 16.55 -10.88 -2.94
N GLU A 13 17.83 -11.21 -2.73
CA GLU A 13 18.51 -11.07 -1.43
C GLU A 13 18.53 -9.61 -0.94
N ILE A 14 18.68 -8.64 -1.86
CA ILE A 14 18.59 -7.21 -1.54
C ILE A 14 17.18 -6.83 -1.11
N LEU A 15 16.15 -7.29 -1.84
CA LEU A 15 14.77 -6.97 -1.51
C LEU A 15 14.34 -7.57 -0.16
N ASP A 16 14.72 -8.80 0.14
CA ASP A 16 14.46 -9.42 1.45
C ASP A 16 15.12 -8.63 2.58
N SER A 17 16.41 -8.35 2.45
CA SER A 17 17.16 -7.62 3.48
C SER A 17 16.63 -6.19 3.65
N ALA A 18 16.27 -5.52 2.56
CA ALA A 18 15.71 -4.18 2.63
C ALA A 18 14.33 -4.16 3.29
N TRP A 19 13.48 -5.15 2.99
CA TRP A 19 12.17 -5.28 3.64
C TRP A 19 12.31 -5.47 5.15
N ASP A 20 13.17 -6.39 5.58
CA ASP A 20 13.38 -6.70 7.00
C ASP A 20 13.93 -5.48 7.75
N LEU A 21 14.93 -4.79 7.18
CA LEU A 21 15.51 -3.59 7.77
C LEU A 21 14.49 -2.45 7.88
N LEU A 22 13.74 -2.18 6.80
CA LEU A 22 12.72 -1.11 6.79
C LEU A 22 11.58 -1.40 7.78
N THR A 23 11.23 -2.66 7.97
CA THR A 23 10.17 -3.06 8.92
C THR A 23 10.60 -2.79 10.37
N VAL A 24 11.89 -2.92 10.68
CA VAL A 24 12.41 -2.73 12.05
C VAL A 24 12.81 -1.29 12.33
N GLN A 25 13.49 -0.64 11.38
CA GLN A 25 14.15 0.65 11.59
C GLN A 25 13.48 1.80 10.82
N GLY A 26 12.50 1.51 9.96
CA GLY A 26 11.77 2.52 9.22
C GLY A 26 12.64 3.31 8.23
N ALA A 27 12.31 4.59 8.06
CA ALA A 27 12.88 5.44 7.02
C ALA A 27 14.36 5.83 7.24
N ASP A 28 14.95 5.48 8.39
CA ASP A 28 16.35 5.74 8.74
C ASP A 28 17.33 4.76 8.07
N VAL A 29 16.85 3.60 7.62
CA VAL A 29 17.65 2.63 6.87
C VAL A 29 18.23 3.29 5.62
N SER A 30 19.54 3.21 5.45
CA SER A 30 20.22 3.71 4.26
C SER A 30 20.50 2.58 3.25
N ILE A 31 20.78 2.97 1.99
CA ILE A 31 21.25 2.01 0.98
C ILE A 31 22.57 1.33 1.42
N SER A 32 23.39 2.02 2.22
CA SER A 32 24.63 1.44 2.76
C SER A 32 24.34 0.33 3.76
N ASP A 33 23.34 0.50 4.63
CA ASP A 33 22.95 -0.52 5.62
C ASP A 33 22.42 -1.78 4.93
N ILE A 34 21.61 -1.59 3.88
CA ILE A 34 21.08 -2.68 3.05
C ILE A 34 22.22 -3.40 2.33
N ALA A 35 23.17 -2.66 1.74
CA ALA A 35 24.31 -3.25 1.05
C ALA A 35 25.19 -4.06 2.03
N GLN A 36 25.41 -3.54 3.24
CA GLN A 36 26.16 -4.23 4.28
C GLN A 36 25.46 -5.52 4.74
N ALA A 37 24.14 -5.50 4.94
CA ALA A 37 23.38 -6.68 5.32
C ALA A 37 23.46 -7.82 4.29
N VAL A 38 23.53 -7.48 3.00
CA VAL A 38 23.66 -8.44 1.89
C VAL A 38 25.12 -8.83 1.61
N GLY A 39 26.10 -8.06 2.11
CA GLY A 39 27.52 -8.27 1.84
C GLY A 39 27.98 -7.80 0.45
N ILE A 40 27.35 -6.75 -0.08
CA ILE A 40 27.68 -6.15 -1.38
C ILE A 40 28.04 -4.67 -1.25
N SER A 41 28.52 -4.06 -2.33
CA SER A 41 28.81 -2.61 -2.34
C SER A 41 27.53 -1.80 -2.52
N ARG A 42 27.52 -0.56 -2.01
CA ARG A 42 26.46 0.42 -2.27
C ARG A 42 26.20 0.62 -3.77
N GLN A 43 27.27 0.64 -4.58
CA GLN A 43 27.16 0.76 -6.03
C GLN A 43 26.47 -0.45 -6.67
N ALA A 44 26.65 -1.65 -6.13
CA ALA A 44 25.94 -2.84 -6.61
C ALA A 44 24.43 -2.73 -6.39
N VAL A 45 23.98 -2.18 -5.25
CA VAL A 45 22.55 -1.91 -5.03
C VAL A 45 22.00 -0.94 -6.08
N TYR A 46 22.68 0.17 -6.34
CA TYR A 46 22.25 1.12 -7.38
C TYR A 46 22.29 0.52 -8.80
N LEU A 47 23.17 -0.43 -9.10
CA LEU A 47 23.16 -1.14 -10.37
C LEU A 47 21.88 -1.98 -10.57
N HIS A 48 21.27 -2.46 -9.49
CA HIS A 48 20.02 -3.23 -9.55
C HIS A 48 18.76 -2.35 -9.60
N PHE A 49 18.78 -1.19 -8.94
CA PHE A 49 17.56 -0.42 -8.67
C PHE A 49 17.61 1.04 -9.13
N GLY A 50 18.77 1.54 -9.56
CA GLY A 50 18.98 2.93 -10.00
C GLY A 50 19.00 3.93 -8.86
N THR A 51 17.90 4.04 -8.12
CA THR A 51 17.65 5.03 -7.07
C THR A 51 17.07 4.38 -5.81
N ARG A 52 16.92 5.17 -4.73
CA ARG A 52 16.18 4.72 -3.53
C ARG A 52 14.71 4.54 -3.86
N GLY A 53 14.10 5.46 -4.62
CA GLY A 53 12.75 5.31 -5.15
C GLY A 53 12.57 4.00 -5.94
N GLY A 54 13.51 3.67 -6.83
CA GLY A 54 13.48 2.42 -7.60
C GLY A 54 13.57 1.15 -6.74
N LEU A 55 14.31 1.18 -5.63
CA LEU A 55 14.35 0.07 -4.67
C LEU A 55 13.00 -0.05 -3.93
N LEU A 56 12.47 1.06 -3.41
CA LEU A 56 11.18 1.08 -2.71
C LEU A 56 10.04 0.61 -3.62
N MET A 57 10.05 1.00 -4.89
CA MET A 57 9.11 0.52 -5.90
C MET A 57 9.17 -1.00 -6.05
N ALA A 58 10.38 -1.56 -6.17
CA ALA A 58 10.56 -3.00 -6.27
C ALA A 58 10.08 -3.74 -5.01
N LEU A 59 10.22 -3.13 -3.83
CA LEU A 59 9.70 -3.67 -2.57
C LEU A 59 8.18 -3.68 -2.54
N VAL A 60 7.51 -2.61 -2.97
CA VAL A 60 6.03 -2.56 -3.00
C VAL A 60 5.48 -3.60 -3.97
N LYS A 61 6.04 -3.70 -5.19
CA LYS A 61 5.61 -4.73 -6.16
C LYS A 61 5.74 -6.14 -5.61
N ARG A 62 6.86 -6.42 -4.91
CA ARG A 62 7.07 -7.72 -4.25
C ARG A 62 6.08 -7.94 -3.09
N ALA A 63 5.69 -6.89 -2.38
CA ALA A 63 4.67 -6.97 -1.34
C ALA A 63 3.30 -7.31 -1.93
N ASP A 64 2.91 -6.66 -3.03
CA ASP A 64 1.64 -6.94 -3.71
C ASP A 64 1.56 -8.43 -4.12
N GLU A 65 2.63 -8.97 -4.72
CA GLU A 65 2.73 -10.39 -5.10
C GLU A 65 2.72 -11.33 -3.89
N ARG A 66 3.36 -10.94 -2.78
CA ARG A 66 3.48 -11.77 -1.58
C ARG A 66 2.19 -11.82 -0.77
N PHE A 67 1.43 -10.73 -0.74
CA PHE A 67 0.29 -10.56 0.16
C PHE A 67 -1.06 -10.68 -0.54
N THR A 68 -1.09 -11.05 -1.83
CA THR A 68 -2.32 -11.36 -2.60
C THR A 68 -3.40 -10.29 -2.50
N ILE A 69 -2.99 -9.03 -2.29
CA ILE A 69 -3.90 -7.94 -1.93
C ILE A 69 -4.94 -7.69 -3.00
N ARG A 70 -4.56 -7.88 -4.27
CA ARG A 70 -5.48 -7.72 -5.40
C ARG A 70 -6.52 -8.83 -5.38
N GLU A 71 -6.08 -10.08 -5.32
CA GLU A 71 -6.96 -11.25 -5.32
C GLU A 71 -7.95 -11.19 -4.15
N ASP A 72 -7.46 -10.90 -2.94
CA ASP A 72 -8.27 -10.82 -1.74
C ASP A 72 -9.29 -9.66 -1.81
N PHE A 73 -8.89 -8.51 -2.38
CA PHE A 73 -9.78 -7.36 -2.53
C PHE A 73 -10.91 -7.65 -3.52
N PHE A 74 -10.59 -8.26 -4.67
CA PHE A 74 -11.61 -8.59 -5.68
C PHE A 74 -12.51 -9.76 -5.23
N ALA A 75 -11.99 -10.71 -4.46
CA ALA A 75 -12.83 -11.72 -3.81
C ALA A 75 -13.84 -11.09 -2.82
N ALA A 76 -13.41 -10.08 -2.06
CA ALA A 76 -14.31 -9.30 -1.21
C ALA A 76 -15.32 -8.47 -2.02
N LEU A 77 -14.91 -7.95 -3.18
CA LEU A 77 -15.78 -7.20 -4.09
C LEU A 77 -16.91 -8.05 -4.67
N ASP A 78 -16.71 -9.36 -4.80
CA ASP A 78 -17.73 -10.30 -5.31
C ASP A 78 -18.81 -10.67 -4.27
N LEU A 79 -18.72 -10.18 -3.02
CA LEU A 79 -19.73 -10.44 -2.00
C LEU A 79 -21.10 -9.87 -2.39
N PRO A 80 -22.21 -10.59 -2.14
CA PRO A 80 -23.51 -10.24 -2.70
C PRO A 80 -24.16 -9.02 -2.04
N LEU A 81 -23.90 -8.78 -0.75
CA LEU A 81 -24.54 -7.71 0.00
C LEU A 81 -23.66 -6.44 -0.02
N PRO A 82 -24.17 -5.28 -0.48
CA PRO A 82 -23.38 -4.04 -0.61
C PRO A 82 -22.62 -3.62 0.65
N ALA A 83 -23.27 -3.70 1.81
CA ALA A 83 -22.67 -3.33 3.09
C ALA A 83 -21.54 -4.29 3.49
N GLU A 84 -21.73 -5.59 3.28
CA GLU A 84 -20.72 -6.62 3.58
C GLU A 84 -19.53 -6.50 2.61
N ARG A 85 -19.80 -6.23 1.33
CA ARG A 85 -18.79 -5.98 0.30
C ARG A 85 -17.89 -4.79 0.66
N LEU A 86 -18.50 -3.64 0.99
CA LEU A 86 -17.75 -2.46 1.43
C LEU A 86 -16.89 -2.75 2.66
N ASP A 87 -17.47 -3.41 3.67
CA ASP A 87 -16.76 -3.74 4.90
C ASP A 87 -15.58 -4.68 4.65
N ALA A 88 -15.79 -5.74 3.87
CA ALA A 88 -14.77 -6.73 3.55
C ALA A 88 -13.63 -6.15 2.70
N CYS A 89 -13.93 -5.34 1.68
CA CYS A 89 -12.91 -4.66 0.89
C CYS A 89 -12.04 -3.74 1.75
N LEU A 90 -12.66 -2.98 2.67
CA LEU A 90 -11.93 -2.12 3.59
C LEU A 90 -11.14 -2.93 4.62
N GLN A 91 -11.66 -4.06 5.09
CA GLN A 91 -10.94 -4.94 6.02
C GLN A 91 -9.68 -5.50 5.36
N VAL A 92 -9.78 -6.00 4.12
CA VAL A 92 -8.65 -6.48 3.34
C VAL A 92 -7.59 -5.38 3.18
N TRP A 93 -8.01 -4.18 2.76
CA TRP A 93 -7.11 -3.05 2.57
C TRP A 93 -6.44 -2.61 3.88
N LEU A 94 -7.20 -2.38 4.95
CA LEU A 94 -6.68 -1.87 6.22
C LEU A 94 -5.80 -2.91 6.95
N ALA A 95 -6.05 -4.21 6.78
CA ALA A 95 -5.16 -5.27 7.26
C ALA A 95 -3.81 -5.31 6.49
N PHE A 96 -3.78 -4.77 5.28
CA PHE A 96 -2.58 -4.67 4.46
C PHE A 96 -1.75 -3.42 4.76
N VAL A 97 -2.40 -2.29 5.07
CA VAL A 97 -1.74 -1.01 5.40
C VAL A 97 -0.54 -1.12 6.37
N PRO A 98 -0.64 -1.76 7.55
CA PRO A 98 0.48 -1.81 8.49
C PRO A 98 1.70 -2.57 7.93
N LYS A 99 1.49 -3.50 6.99
CA LYS A 99 2.57 -4.28 6.36
C LYS A 99 3.40 -3.41 5.41
N ILE A 100 2.77 -2.46 4.74
CA ILE A 100 3.43 -1.56 3.77
C ILE A 100 3.81 -0.21 4.35
N LEU A 101 3.30 0.14 5.53
CA LEU A 101 3.43 1.48 6.12
C LEU A 101 4.88 2.01 6.14
N PRO A 102 5.92 1.24 6.54
CA PRO A 102 7.29 1.74 6.54
C PRO A 102 7.78 2.16 5.15
N VAL A 103 7.46 1.36 4.13
CA VAL A 103 7.83 1.61 2.72
C VAL A 103 7.02 2.78 2.15
N ALA A 104 5.71 2.81 2.44
CA ALA A 104 4.81 3.87 2.01
C ALA A 104 5.21 5.23 2.58
N LYS A 105 5.58 5.31 3.87
CA LYS A 105 6.08 6.54 4.49
C LYS A 105 7.33 7.07 3.79
N ASP A 106 8.25 6.18 3.42
CA ASP A 106 9.48 6.59 2.73
C ASP A 106 9.20 7.06 1.29
N LEU A 107 8.30 6.39 0.56
CA LEU A 107 7.83 6.86 -0.75
C LEU A 107 7.16 8.23 -0.66
N ILE A 108 6.25 8.43 0.30
CA ILE A 108 5.57 9.72 0.51
C ILE A 108 6.58 10.83 0.84
N ARG A 109 7.61 10.54 1.64
CA ARG A 109 8.68 11.48 1.96
C ARG A 109 9.50 11.85 0.73
N LEU A 110 9.87 10.87 -0.08
CA LEU A 110 10.81 11.05 -1.19
C LEU A 110 10.16 11.58 -2.48
N ARG A 111 8.85 11.41 -2.67
CA ARG A 111 8.17 11.80 -3.93
C ARG A 111 8.35 13.27 -4.33
N ALA A 112 8.61 14.16 -3.38
CA ALA A 112 8.84 15.58 -3.68
C ALA A 112 10.22 15.85 -4.33
N THR A 113 11.16 14.92 -4.19
CA THR A 113 12.57 15.11 -4.56
C THR A 113 13.15 13.98 -5.42
N ASP A 114 12.49 12.83 -5.49
CA ASP A 114 12.90 11.64 -6.25
C ASP A 114 11.76 11.28 -7.25
N PRO A 115 11.94 11.54 -8.56
CA PRO A 115 10.95 11.23 -9.58
C PRO A 115 10.56 9.74 -9.65
N ASP A 116 11.48 8.83 -9.35
CA ASP A 116 11.18 7.39 -9.35
C ASP A 116 10.28 7.03 -8.17
N ALA A 117 10.49 7.67 -7.01
CA ALA A 117 9.60 7.52 -5.86
C ALA A 117 8.21 8.13 -6.14
N ALA A 118 8.15 9.27 -6.84
CA ALA A 118 6.89 9.90 -7.24
C ALA A 118 6.10 9.00 -8.19
N ALA A 119 6.73 8.55 -9.28
CA ALA A 119 6.11 7.64 -10.24
C ALA A 119 5.65 6.34 -9.57
N ALA A 120 6.43 5.82 -8.61
CA ALA A 120 6.05 4.63 -7.87
C ALA A 120 4.83 4.80 -6.98
N TRP A 121 4.77 5.93 -6.28
CA TRP A 121 3.62 6.27 -5.47
C TRP A 121 2.37 6.47 -6.34
N GLU A 122 2.49 7.19 -7.46
CA GLU A 122 1.39 7.49 -8.38
C GLU A 122 0.82 6.22 -9.03
N ASP A 123 1.67 5.34 -9.56
CA ASP A 123 1.27 4.05 -10.16
C ASP A 123 0.41 3.23 -9.18
N ARG A 124 0.87 3.07 -7.94
CA ARG A 124 0.17 2.28 -6.92
C ARG A 124 -1.11 2.94 -6.42
N MET A 125 -1.11 4.26 -6.26
CA MET A 125 -2.32 4.97 -5.83
C MET A 125 -3.36 5.02 -6.93
N SER A 126 -2.96 5.04 -8.20
CA SER A 126 -3.85 4.92 -9.35
C SER A 126 -4.53 3.55 -9.37
N ASP A 127 -3.77 2.47 -9.19
CA ASP A 127 -4.33 1.11 -9.09
C ASP A 127 -5.33 0.99 -7.95
N LEU A 128 -4.95 1.39 -6.73
CA LEU A 128 -5.84 1.33 -5.57
C LEU A 128 -7.11 2.15 -5.82
N ARG A 129 -6.98 3.37 -6.33
CA ARG A 129 -8.13 4.24 -6.63
C ARG A 129 -9.05 3.59 -7.65
N SER A 130 -8.52 2.89 -8.66
CA SER A 130 -9.34 2.16 -9.64
C SER A 130 -10.13 1.00 -9.02
N TRP A 131 -9.61 0.34 -7.98
CA TRP A 131 -10.33 -0.75 -7.29
C TRP A 131 -11.41 -0.18 -6.37
N LEU A 132 -11.10 0.91 -5.67
CA LEU A 132 -12.08 1.65 -4.85
C LEU A 132 -13.21 2.24 -5.70
N GLN A 133 -12.90 2.70 -6.92
CA GLN A 133 -13.92 3.17 -7.85
C GLN A 133 -14.88 2.06 -8.26
N GLN A 134 -14.38 0.87 -8.59
CA GLN A 134 -15.23 -0.30 -8.91
C GLN A 134 -16.12 -0.69 -7.73
N LEU A 135 -15.61 -0.61 -6.51
CA LEU A 135 -16.42 -0.81 -5.30
C LEU A 135 -17.56 0.21 -5.24
N VAL A 136 -17.29 1.49 -5.37
CA VAL A 136 -18.31 2.56 -5.33
C VAL A 136 -19.33 2.42 -6.47
N GLU A 137 -18.87 2.10 -7.68
CA GLU A 137 -19.75 1.81 -8.83
C GLU A 137 -20.71 0.67 -8.52
N SER A 138 -20.22 -0.41 -7.90
CA SER A 138 -21.05 -1.54 -7.49
C SER A 138 -22.13 -1.14 -6.45
N LEU A 139 -21.79 -0.26 -5.50
CA LEU A 139 -22.74 0.27 -4.52
C LEU A 139 -23.80 1.16 -5.18
N GLN A 140 -23.43 1.92 -6.21
CA GLN A 140 -24.36 2.78 -6.95
C GLN A 140 -25.35 1.97 -7.79
N VAL A 141 -24.87 0.92 -8.47
CA VAL A 141 -25.71 0.03 -9.31
C VAL A 141 -26.79 -0.65 -8.48
N GLU A 142 -26.47 -1.05 -7.25
CA GLU A 142 -27.41 -1.68 -6.31
C GLU A 142 -28.19 -0.66 -5.48
N GLU A 143 -28.11 0.63 -5.82
CA GLU A 143 -28.75 1.74 -5.12
C GLU A 143 -28.44 1.80 -3.61
N ALA A 144 -27.29 1.26 -3.17
CA ALA A 144 -26.85 1.27 -1.78
C ALA A 144 -26.06 2.52 -1.41
N LEU A 145 -25.48 3.23 -2.40
CA LEU A 145 -24.75 4.48 -2.18
C LEU A 145 -25.72 5.62 -1.81
N ALA A 146 -25.42 6.37 -0.76
CA ALA A 146 -26.24 7.50 -0.31
C ALA A 146 -26.38 8.58 -1.40
N SER A 147 -27.60 9.09 -1.58
CA SER A 147 -27.98 9.95 -2.71
C SER A 147 -27.27 11.31 -2.75
N SER A 148 -26.61 11.71 -1.66
CA SER A 148 -25.77 12.91 -1.60
C SER A 148 -24.45 12.75 -2.35
N TRP A 149 -24.08 11.54 -2.76
CA TRP A 149 -22.79 11.26 -3.38
C TRP A 149 -22.89 11.00 -4.88
N THR A 150 -21.89 11.50 -5.61
CA THR A 150 -21.55 11.00 -6.94
C THR A 150 -20.51 9.87 -6.79
N ILE A 151 -20.39 9.00 -7.80
CA ILE A 151 -19.35 7.95 -7.83
C ILE A 151 -17.95 8.56 -7.63
N GLU A 152 -17.66 9.66 -8.33
CA GLU A 152 -16.37 10.34 -8.25
C GLU A 152 -16.08 10.85 -6.83
N ALA A 153 -17.00 11.60 -6.24
CA ALA A 153 -16.82 12.18 -4.90
C ALA A 153 -16.74 11.09 -3.81
N ALA A 154 -17.54 10.04 -3.92
CA ALA A 154 -17.47 8.90 -3.00
C ALA A 154 -16.15 8.13 -3.15
N THR A 155 -15.63 7.98 -4.36
CA THR A 155 -14.33 7.36 -4.62
C THR A 155 -13.20 8.17 -3.99
N ASP A 156 -13.20 9.49 -4.17
CA ASP A 156 -12.19 10.37 -3.58
C ASP A 156 -12.25 10.35 -2.05
N TYR A 157 -13.46 10.43 -1.48
CA TYR A 157 -13.65 10.32 -0.04
C TYR A 157 -13.13 8.97 0.49
N LEU A 158 -13.52 7.86 -0.14
CA LEU A 158 -13.09 6.51 0.24
C LEU A 158 -11.57 6.37 0.18
N TRP A 159 -10.93 6.89 -0.87
CA TRP A 159 -9.48 6.88 -1.04
C TRP A 159 -8.76 7.67 0.06
N VAL A 160 -9.25 8.87 0.40
CA VAL A 160 -8.67 9.69 1.48
C VAL A 160 -8.90 9.04 2.84
N ALA A 161 -10.13 8.65 3.15
CA ALA A 161 -10.54 8.15 4.47
C ALA A 161 -9.88 6.81 4.83
N SER A 162 -9.53 5.99 3.83
CA SER A 162 -8.82 4.72 4.01
C SER A 162 -7.31 4.82 3.76
N SER A 163 -6.76 6.02 3.54
CA SER A 163 -5.36 6.21 3.17
C SER A 163 -4.36 5.78 4.27
N VAL A 164 -3.14 5.43 3.85
CA VAL A 164 -2.05 5.11 4.78
C VAL A 164 -1.70 6.29 5.71
N GLN A 165 -1.96 7.53 5.27
CA GLN A 165 -1.75 8.74 6.08
C GLN A 165 -2.76 8.84 7.23
N VAL A 166 -4.04 8.53 6.98
CA VAL A 166 -5.05 8.46 8.05
C VAL A 166 -4.67 7.37 9.06
N TRP A 167 -4.22 6.22 8.58
CA TRP A 167 -3.74 5.14 9.44
C TRP A 167 -2.51 5.55 10.27
N ASP A 168 -1.51 6.19 9.67
CA ASP A 168 -0.29 6.67 10.35
C ASP A 168 -0.65 7.66 11.47
N LEU A 169 -1.55 8.61 11.19
CA LEU A 169 -2.03 9.57 12.18
C LEU A 169 -2.73 8.91 13.36
N LEU A 170 -3.59 7.92 13.11
CA LEU A 170 -4.34 7.23 14.17
C LEU A 170 -3.43 6.30 15.00
N VAL A 171 -2.69 5.42 14.34
CA VAL A 171 -1.96 4.32 14.99
C VAL A 171 -0.58 4.79 15.48
N VAL A 172 0.19 5.50 14.66
CA VAL A 172 1.56 5.89 15.01
C VAL A 172 1.58 7.19 15.82
N GLU A 173 0.89 8.23 15.36
CA GLU A 173 0.94 9.53 16.06
C GLU A 173 0.00 9.65 17.25
N ARG A 174 -1.12 8.91 17.25
CA ARG A 174 -2.13 8.94 18.33
C ARG A 174 -2.18 7.66 19.14
N ASN A 175 -1.30 6.69 18.85
CA ASN A 175 -1.17 5.43 19.61
C ASN A 175 -2.48 4.65 19.74
N TRP A 176 -3.34 4.71 18.72
CA TRP A 176 -4.52 3.85 18.69
C TRP A 176 -4.10 2.39 18.50
N GLN A 177 -4.83 1.49 19.16
CA GLN A 177 -4.71 0.05 18.85
C GLN A 177 -5.13 -0.18 17.39
N PRO A 178 -4.35 -0.92 16.59
CA PRO A 178 -4.65 -1.16 15.18
C PRO A 178 -6.08 -1.67 14.93
N GLU A 179 -6.55 -2.59 15.77
CA GLU A 179 -7.89 -3.18 15.67
C GLU A 179 -8.97 -2.11 15.88
N ARG A 180 -8.73 -1.17 16.80
CA ARG A 180 -9.65 -0.05 17.03
C ARG A 180 -9.66 0.91 15.84
N ALA A 181 -8.49 1.24 15.29
CA ALA A 181 -8.39 2.14 14.14
C ALA A 181 -9.11 1.54 12.92
N GLU A 182 -8.89 0.26 12.65
CA GLU A 182 -9.56 -0.47 11.57
C GLU A 182 -11.09 -0.42 11.71
N ILE A 183 -11.62 -0.82 12.88
CA ILE A 183 -13.07 -0.84 13.13
C ILE A 183 -13.67 0.55 12.96
N VAL A 184 -13.05 1.59 13.53
CA VAL A 184 -13.60 2.95 13.49
C VAL A 184 -13.57 3.51 12.08
N VAL A 185 -12.50 3.31 11.32
CA VAL A 185 -12.41 3.76 9.92
C VAL A 185 -13.48 3.07 9.07
N ARG A 186 -13.62 1.75 9.17
CA ARG A 186 -14.66 1.00 8.43
C ARG A 186 -16.07 1.48 8.75
N GLN A 187 -16.40 1.58 10.03
CA GLN A 187 -17.72 2.01 10.47
C GLN A 187 -18.03 3.47 10.07
N ALA A 188 -17.05 4.36 10.16
CA ALA A 188 -17.21 5.75 9.75
C ALA A 188 -17.46 5.88 8.25
N ILE A 189 -16.70 5.16 7.43
CA ILE A 189 -16.88 5.14 5.97
C ILE A 189 -18.24 4.56 5.61
N ALA A 190 -18.62 3.39 6.17
CA ALA A 190 -19.90 2.75 5.90
C ALA A 190 -21.07 3.68 6.25
N LYS A 191 -21.03 4.35 7.41
CA LYS A 191 -22.06 5.29 7.84
C LYS A 191 -22.22 6.51 6.94
N ILE A 192 -21.16 6.92 6.25
CA ILE A 192 -21.15 8.11 5.39
C ILE A 192 -21.54 7.77 3.95
N LEU A 193 -21.14 6.60 3.45
CA LEU A 193 -21.35 6.20 2.06
C LEU A 193 -22.63 5.39 1.83
N LEU A 194 -23.09 4.60 2.81
CA LEU A 194 -24.29 3.77 2.64
C LEU A 194 -25.57 4.54 2.99
N LYS A 195 -26.68 4.16 2.35
CA LYS A 195 -28.04 4.62 2.67
C LYS A 195 -28.54 4.12 4.02
#